data_AF-A0A947DXS1-F1
#
_entry.id   AF-A0A947DXS1-F1
#
_cell.length_a   1.000
_cell.length_b   1.000
_cell.length_c   1.000
_cell.angle_alpha   90.00
_cell.angle_beta   90.00
_cell.angle_gamma   90.00
#
_symmetry.space_group_name_H-M   'P 1'
#
loop_
_entity.id
_entity.type
_entity.pdbx_description
1 polymer ?
#
loop_
_entity_poly.entity_id
_entity_poly.type
_entity_poly.pdbx_seq_one_letter_code
_entity_poly.pdbx_strand_id
1 'polypeptide(L)'
;MLPLTTRQGLAYGLLGLPLAFVALPLYVILPNHYARAFGVPLATLGALLLGARLFDALIDPLLGRLVDRLFARSARAVLALGGVAALVLAL
;
A
#
# COMPACT_ATOMS: atom_id res chain seq x y z
N MET A 1 -21.34 13.93 1.03
CA MET A 1 -20.39 13.32 0.07
C MET A 1 -21.06 13.36 -1.30
N LEU A 2 -20.56 14.16 -2.24
CA LEU A 2 -21.10 14.19 -3.62
C LEU A 2 -20.80 12.84 -4.29
N PRO A 3 -21.76 12.23 -5.01
CA PRO A 3 -21.53 10.97 -5.69
C PRO A 3 -20.45 11.14 -6.76
N LEU A 4 -19.44 10.27 -6.74
CA LEU A 4 -18.38 10.24 -7.76
C LEU A 4 -19.00 9.83 -9.09
N THR A 5 -18.70 10.58 -10.15
CA THR A 5 -19.09 10.19 -11.50
C THR A 5 -18.32 8.95 -11.95
N THR A 6 -18.91 8.11 -12.80
CA THR A 6 -18.27 6.88 -13.31
C THR A 6 -16.88 7.16 -13.91
N ARG A 7 -16.71 8.29 -14.60
CA ARG A 7 -15.42 8.74 -15.14
C ARG A 7 -14.38 9.01 -14.05
N GLN A 8 -14.77 9.63 -12.93
CA GLN A 8 -13.88 9.86 -11.80
C GLN A 8 -13.48 8.55 -11.12
N GLY A 9 -14.43 7.62 -10.97
CA GLY A 9 -14.14 6.27 -10.47
C GLY A 9 -13.15 5.52 -11.36
N LEU A 10 -13.33 5.56 -12.68
CA LEU A 10 -12.40 4.95 -13.63
C LEU A 10 -11.01 5.60 -13.62
N ALA A 11 -10.94 6.94 -13.62
CA ALA A 11 -9.66 7.65 -13.57
C ALA A 11 -8.89 7.35 -12.28
N TYR A 12 -9.59 7.30 -11.14
CA TYR A 12 -9.01 6.92 -9.86
C TYR A 12 -8.57 5.45 -9.83
N GLY A 13 -9.41 4.53 -10.34
CA GLY A 13 -9.10 3.10 -10.40
C GLY A 13 -7.93 2.76 -11.32
N LEU A 14 -7.77 3.48 -12.44
CA LEU A 14 -6.64 3.33 -13.36
C LEU A 14 -5.29 3.64 -12.69
N LEU A 15 -5.26 4.54 -11.70
CA LEU A 15 -4.05 4.79 -10.91
C LEU A 15 -3.71 3.62 -9.99
N GLY A 16 -4.72 2.89 -9.50
CA GLY A 16 -4.53 1.71 -8.63
C GLY A 16 -4.20 0.42 -9.36
N LEU A 17 -4.54 0.31 -10.66
CA LEU A 17 -4.37 -0.92 -11.44
C LEU A 17 -2.91 -1.40 -11.51
N PRO A 18 -1.89 -0.57 -11.83
CA PRO A 18 -0.50 -1.01 -11.88
C PRO A 18 0.01 -1.50 -10.52
N LEU A 19 -0.38 -0.81 -9.44
CA LEU A 19 0.01 -1.16 -8.09
C LEU A 19 -0.61 -2.50 -7.66
N ALA A 20 -1.89 -2.72 -7.97
CA ALA A 20 -2.56 -3.99 -7.68
C ALA A 20 -1.96 -5.15 -8.48
N PHE A 21 -1.61 -4.91 -9.74
CA PHE A 21 -0.96 -5.91 -10.60
C PHE A 21 0.39 -6.37 -10.05
N VAL A 22 1.15 -5.49 -9.41
CA VAL A 22 2.42 -5.84 -8.75
C VAL A 22 2.20 -6.47 -7.37
N ALA A 23 1.26 -5.94 -6.59
CA ALA A 23 1.03 -6.39 -5.21
C ALA A 23 0.50 -7.82 -5.11
N LEU A 24 -0.44 -8.22 -5.99
CA LEU A 24 -1.09 -9.54 -5.95
C LEU A 24 -0.08 -10.70 -6.12
N PRO A 25 0.75 -10.71 -7.18
CA PRO A 25 1.80 -11.71 -7.33
C PRO A 25 2.77 -11.71 -6.16
N LEU A 26 3.16 -10.54 -5.65
CA LEU A 26 4.12 -10.42 -4.57
C LEU A 26 3.58 -11.04 -3.27
N TYR A 27 2.32 -10.77 -2.90
CA TYR A 27 1.70 -11.34 -1.71
C TYR A 27 1.51 -12.86 -1.76
N VAL A 28 1.33 -13.44 -2.95
CA VAL A 28 1.05 -14.88 -3.10
C VAL A 28 2.32 -15.68 -3.38
N ILE A 29 3.17 -15.18 -4.28
CA ILE A 29 4.35 -15.91 -4.76
C ILE A 29 5.46 -15.88 -3.72
N LEU A 30 5.66 -14.76 -3.01
CA LEU A 30 6.77 -14.61 -2.08
C LEU A 30 6.69 -15.61 -0.91
N PRO A 31 5.56 -15.74 -0.18
CA PRO A 31 5.46 -16.73 0.89
C PRO A 31 5.55 -18.17 0.38
N ASN A 32 4.94 -18.46 -0.78
CA ASN A 32 5.02 -19.80 -1.40
C ASN A 32 6.45 -20.14 -1.84
N HIS A 33 7.23 -19.17 -2.32
CA HIS A 33 8.64 -19.35 -2.63
C HIS A 33 9.45 -19.65 -1.37
N TYR A 34 9.25 -18.91 -0.27
CA TYR A 34 9.92 -19.20 1.00
C TYR A 34 9.55 -20.56 1.60
N ALA A 35 8.28 -20.98 1.46
CA ALA A 35 7.84 -22.31 1.87
C ALA A 35 8.51 -23.42 1.05
N ARG A 36 8.61 -23.25 -0.28
CA ARG A 36 9.12 -24.30 -1.18
C ARG A 36 10.64 -24.35 -1.32
N ALA A 37 11.29 -23.19 -1.42
CA ALA A 37 12.74 -23.09 -1.68
C ALA A 37 13.56 -23.18 -0.39
N PHE A 38 13.03 -22.65 0.72
CA PHE A 38 13.74 -22.58 2.02
C PHE A 38 13.11 -23.46 3.10
N GLY A 39 12.01 -24.16 2.80
CA GLY A 39 11.34 -25.07 3.73
C GLY A 39 10.71 -24.39 4.95
N VAL A 40 10.46 -23.07 4.87
CA VAL A 40 9.90 -22.31 6.01
C VAL A 40 8.50 -22.84 6.33
N PRO A 41 8.20 -23.19 7.59
CA PRO A 41 6.88 -23.69 7.97
C PRO A 41 5.76 -22.69 7.63
N LEU A 42 4.63 -23.19 7.11
CA LEU A 42 3.47 -22.36 6.81
C LEU A 42 2.96 -21.58 8.03
N ALA A 43 3.05 -22.17 9.23
CA ALA A 43 2.68 -21.50 10.47
C ALA A 43 3.52 -20.24 10.73
N THR A 44 4.83 -20.28 10.42
CA THR A 44 5.74 -19.14 10.57
C THR A 44 5.44 -18.06 9.54
N LEU A 45 5.19 -18.45 8.29
CA LEU A 45 4.76 -17.50 7.24
C LEU A 45 3.40 -16.87 7.57
N GLY A 46 2.46 -17.66 8.09
CA GLY A 46 1.16 -17.17 8.54
C GLY A 46 1.29 -16.17 9.70
N ALA A 47 2.14 -16.45 10.69
CA ALA A 47 2.41 -15.55 11.79
C ALA A 47 3.08 -14.24 11.32
N LEU A 48 4.04 -14.33 10.38
CA LEU A 48 4.67 -13.16 9.76
C LEU A 48 3.66 -12.30 8.99
N LEU A 49 2.82 -12.91 8.17
CA LEU A 49 1.79 -12.20 7.41
C LEU A 49 0.76 -11.56 8.36
N LEU A 50 0.36 -12.25 9.41
CA LEU A 50 -0.53 -11.70 10.44
C LEU A 50 0.11 -10.51 11.16
N GLY A 51 1.40 -10.63 11.52
CA GLY A 51 2.17 -9.55 12.10
C GLY A 51 2.24 -8.34 11.20
N ALA A 52 2.59 -8.52 9.93
CA ALA A 52 2.61 -7.45 8.92
C ALA A 52 1.25 -6.74 8.83
N ARG A 53 0.14 -7.50 8.79
CA ARG A 53 -1.21 -6.93 8.78
C ARG A 53 -1.55 -6.14 10.04
N LEU A 54 -1.10 -6.58 11.21
CA LEU A 54 -1.30 -5.84 12.45
C LEU A 54 -0.51 -4.52 12.43
N PHE A 55 0.71 -4.53 11.90
CA PHE A 55 1.48 -3.31 11.69
C PHE A 55 0.79 -2.36 10.73
N ASP A 56 0.32 -2.83 9.57
CA ASP A 56 -0.44 -2.01 8.62
C ASP A 56 -1.69 -1.41 9.27
N ALA A 57 -2.44 -2.21 10.05
CA ALA A 57 -3.63 -1.74 10.76
C ALA A 57 -3.35 -0.59 11.75
N LEU A 58 -2.11 -0.48 12.27
CA LEU A 58 -1.68 0.63 13.13
C LEU A 58 -1.11 1.79 12.33
N ILE A 59 -0.37 1.51 11.25
CA ILE A 59 0.33 2.51 10.44
C ILE A 59 -0.66 3.25 9.51
N ASP A 60 -1.63 2.54 8.92
CA ASP A 60 -2.59 3.11 7.96
C ASP A 60 -3.38 4.29 8.56
N PRO A 61 -3.94 4.22 9.79
CA PRO A 61 -4.63 5.36 10.40
C PRO A 61 -3.69 6.54 10.71
N LEU A 62 -2.43 6.27 11.06
CA LEU A 62 -1.44 7.31 11.32
C LEU A 62 -1.07 8.04 10.02
N LEU A 63 -0.84 7.29 8.95
CA LEU A 63 -0.61 7.84 7.61
C LEU A 63 -1.83 8.59 7.09
N GLY A 64 -3.04 8.07 7.29
CA GLY A 64 -4.29 8.77 6.95
C GLY A 64 -4.37 10.14 7.63
N ARG A 65 -4.14 10.20 8.96
CA ARG A 65 -4.12 11.46 9.71
C ARG A 65 -3.02 12.43 9.23
N LEU A 66 -1.85 11.91 8.85
CA LEU A 66 -0.77 12.73 8.29
C LEU A 66 -1.19 13.33 6.95
N VAL A 67 -1.75 12.51 6.06
CA VAL A 67 -2.22 12.92 4.73
C VAL A 67 -3.35 13.94 4.84
N ASP A 68 -4.31 13.75 5.75
CA ASP A 68 -5.39 14.71 6.00
C ASP A 68 -4.86 16.07 6.46
N ARG A 69 -3.85 16.08 7.34
CA ARG A 69 -3.18 17.32 7.78
C ARG A 69 -2.44 18.02 6.63
N LEU A 70 -1.88 17.26 5.69
CA LEU A 70 -1.21 17.82 4.51
C LEU A 70 -2.21 18.37 3.51
N PHE A 71 -3.33 17.69 3.29
CA PHE A 71 -4.43 18.20 2.45
C PHE A 71 -5.03 19.48 3.04
N ALA A 72 -5.19 19.56 4.37
CA ALA A 72 -5.63 20.77 5.06
C ALA A 72 -4.66 21.95 4.86
N ARG A 73 -3.37 21.70 4.60
CA ARG A 73 -2.39 22.72 4.24
C ARG A 73 -2.45 23.09 2.77
N SER A 74 -2.19 22.14 1.86
CA SER A 74 -2.34 22.32 0.40
C SER A 74 -2.11 21.02 -0.36
N ALA A 75 -2.69 20.92 -1.56
CA ALA A 75 -2.39 19.84 -2.50
C ALA A 75 -0.90 19.78 -2.90
N ARG A 76 -0.20 20.92 -2.92
CA ARG A 76 1.25 20.97 -3.22
C ARG A 76 2.09 20.30 -2.13
N ALA A 77 1.70 20.45 -0.86
CA ALA A 77 2.38 19.80 0.25
C ALA A 77 2.25 18.27 0.19
N VAL A 78 1.08 17.77 -0.23
CA VAL A 78 0.84 16.33 -0.46
C VAL A 78 1.72 15.82 -1.60
N LEU A 79 1.76 16.52 -2.73
CA LEU A 79 2.60 16.15 -3.88
C LEU A 79 4.10 16.19 -3.55
N ALA A 80 4.55 17.19 -2.78
CA ALA A 80 5.93 17.29 -2.35
C ALA A 80 6.33 16.11 -1.46
N LEU A 81 5.52 15.78 -0.44
CA LEU A 81 5.80 14.63 0.42
C LEU A 81 5.73 13.31 -0.37
N GLY A 82 4.74 13.18 -1.26
CA GLY A 82 4.63 12.01 -2.14
C GLY A 82 5.84 11.84 -3.06
N GLY A 83 6.38 12.95 -3.60
CA GLY A 83 7.60 12.94 -4.40
C GLY A 83 8.84 12.55 -3.59
N VAL A 84 8.97 13.05 -2.36
CA VAL A 84 10.06 12.65 -1.45
C VAL A 84 9.94 11.15 -1.11
N ALA A 85 8.74 10.67 -0.79
CA ALA A 85 8.51 9.25 -0.50
C ALA A 85 8.86 8.36 -1.70
N ALA A 86 8.48 8.77 -2.92
CA ALA A 86 8.83 8.05 -4.14
C ALA A 86 10.34 8.01 -4.40
N LEU A 87 11.05 9.11 -4.15
CA LEU A 87 12.52 9.16 -4.26
C LEU A 87 13.18 8.23 -3.23
N VAL A 88 12.71 8.23 -1.99
CA VAL A 88 13.24 7.35 -0.94
C VAL A 88 13.01 5.87 -1.27
N LEU A 89 11.87 5.52 -1.87
CA LEU A 89 11.58 4.15 -2.32
C LEU A 89 12.38 3.73 -3.56
N ALA A 90 12.84 4.70 -4.37
CA ALA A 90 13.59 4.44 -5.59
C ALA A 90 15.10 4.28 -5.36
N LEU A 91 15.62 4.74 -4.21
CA LEU A 91 16.99 4.52 -3.74
C LEU A 91 17.13 3.15 -3.05
#